data_AF-A0AAJ2G983-F1
#
_entry.id   AF-A0AAJ2G983-F1
#
_cell.length_a   1.000
_cell.length_b   1.000
_cell.length_c   1.000
_cell.angle_alpha   90.00
_cell.angle_beta   90.00
_cell.angle_gamma   90.00
#
_symmetry.space_group_name_H-M   'P 1'
#
loop_
_entity.id
_entity.type
_entity.pdbx_description
1 polymer ?
#
loop_
_entity_poly.entity_id
_entity_poly.type
_entity_poly.pdbx_seq_one_letter_code
_entity_poly.pdbx_strand_id
1 'polypeptide(L)'
;MNIEDQPLEVQWEHLLGQLEEMVGKRPGDLNGVLFLIGVQELGQGAKRFSKEQKQDLMHIGICKVLSLSSYYSLEYTDKDGWPHYKLERALPPGNLLKQEALLKMHVIEYFKNL
;
A
#
# COMPACT_ATOMS: atom_id res chain seq x y z
N MET A 1 -17.39 4.56 19.70
CA MET A 1 -17.60 4.42 18.24
C MET A 1 -16.46 3.58 17.71
N ASN A 2 -16.75 2.55 16.93
CA ASN A 2 -15.72 1.78 16.25
C ASN A 2 -15.20 2.62 15.07
N ILE A 3 -13.88 2.64 14.85
CA ILE A 3 -13.26 3.40 13.74
C ILE A 3 -13.74 2.85 12.38
N GLU A 4 -14.07 1.56 12.32
CA GLU A 4 -14.52 0.87 11.11
C GLU A 4 -15.86 1.39 10.56
N ASP A 5 -16.70 1.95 11.44
CA ASP A 5 -17.99 2.53 11.07
C ASP A 5 -17.87 4.00 10.59
N GLN A 6 -16.66 4.57 10.61
CA GLN A 6 -16.43 5.97 10.24
C GLN A 6 -16.24 6.12 8.72
N PRO A 7 -16.46 7.33 8.16
CA PRO A 7 -16.14 7.61 6.76
C PRO A 7 -14.67 7.31 6.41
N LEU A 8 -14.43 6.95 5.14
CA LEU A 8 -13.10 6.57 4.64
C LEU A 8 -11.99 7.56 5.02
N GLU A 9 -12.25 8.86 4.89
CA GLU A 9 -11.26 9.89 5.22
C GLU A 9 -10.95 9.94 6.73
N VAL A 10 -11.91 9.63 7.61
CA VAL A 10 -11.66 9.54 9.06
C VAL A 10 -10.81 8.32 9.39
N GLN A 11 -11.10 7.17 8.77
CA GLN A 11 -10.27 5.97 8.88
C GLN A 11 -8.86 6.21 8.36
N TRP A 12 -8.74 6.95 7.26
CA TRP A 12 -7.46 7.32 6.66
C TRP A 12 -6.63 8.23 7.59
N GLU A 13 -7.23 9.29 8.13
CA GLU A 13 -6.53 10.19 9.06
C GLU A 13 -6.08 9.47 10.35
N HIS A 14 -6.90 8.53 10.84
CA HIS A 14 -6.52 7.66 11.95
C HIS A 14 -5.30 6.80 11.62
N LEU A 15 -5.33 6.14 10.45
CA LEU A 15 -4.19 5.34 9.98
C LEU A 15 -2.91 6.19 9.85
N LEU A 16 -3.01 7.41 9.29
CA LEU A 16 -1.86 8.31 9.20
C LEU A 16 -1.28 8.67 10.57
N GLY A 17 -2.13 8.85 11.60
CA GLY A 17 -1.69 9.04 12.98
C GLY A 17 -0.97 7.81 13.55
N GLN A 18 -1.50 6.61 13.32
CA GLN A 18 -0.83 5.37 13.74
C GLN A 18 0.53 5.20 13.06
N LEU A 19 0.60 5.47 11.76
CA LEU A 19 1.86 5.40 11.02
C LEU A 19 2.88 6.43 11.53
N GLU A 20 2.43 7.64 11.87
CA GLU A 20 3.29 8.66 12.48
C GLU A 20 3.92 8.18 13.79
N GLU A 21 3.15 7.52 14.66
CA GLU A 21 3.66 6.92 15.89
C GLU A 21 4.63 5.74 15.64
N MET A 22 4.34 4.91 14.64
CA MET A 22 5.15 3.71 14.32
C MET A 22 6.48 4.05 13.63
N VAL A 23 6.46 4.95 12.65
CA VAL A 23 7.65 5.29 11.84
C VAL A 23 8.30 6.61 12.26
N GLY A 24 7.72 7.33 13.22
CA GLY A 24 8.20 8.63 13.70
C GLY A 24 7.98 9.78 12.70
N LYS A 25 7.25 9.54 11.61
CA LYS A 25 6.96 10.54 10.58
C LYS A 25 5.63 10.24 9.89
N ARG A 26 4.71 11.21 9.92
CA ARG A 26 3.46 11.14 9.17
C ARG A 26 3.71 11.04 7.66
N PRO A 27 3.16 10.04 6.96
CA PRO A 27 3.15 10.01 5.51
C PRO A 27 2.36 11.22 4.96
N GLY A 28 2.88 11.86 3.91
CA GLY A 28 2.25 13.07 3.35
C GLY A 28 1.04 12.79 2.46
N ASP A 29 0.98 11.60 1.85
CA ASP A 29 -0.06 11.21 0.90
C ASP A 29 -0.15 9.67 0.80
N LEU A 30 -1.09 9.20 -0.02
CA LEU A 30 -1.26 7.78 -0.35
C LEU A 30 0.03 7.13 -0.89
N ASN A 31 0.79 7.84 -1.71
CA ASN A 31 2.05 7.33 -2.28
C ASN A 31 3.08 7.05 -1.18
N GLY A 32 3.18 7.93 -0.19
CA GLY A 32 4.03 7.74 0.99
C GLY A 32 3.64 6.49 1.76
N VAL A 33 2.34 6.22 1.94
CA VAL A 33 1.88 5.00 2.60
C VAL A 33 2.16 3.75 1.77
N LEU A 34 1.87 3.78 0.46
CA LEU A 34 2.16 2.67 -0.46
C LEU A 34 3.66 2.36 -0.51
N PHE A 35 4.51 3.38 -0.46
CA PHE A 35 5.95 3.21 -0.34
C PHE A 35 6.34 2.47 0.95
N LEU A 36 5.75 2.83 2.10
CA LEU A 36 6.00 2.14 3.37
C LEU A 36 5.57 0.67 3.32
N ILE A 37 4.40 0.39 2.73
CA ILE A 37 3.93 -0.98 2.48
C ILE A 37 4.94 -1.72 1.58
N GLY A 38 5.38 -1.10 0.50
CA GLY A 38 6.40 -1.68 -0.39
C GLY A 38 7.69 -2.03 0.32
N VAL A 39 8.20 -1.14 1.19
CA VAL A 39 9.39 -1.40 2.01
C VAL A 39 9.18 -2.58 2.96
N GLN A 40 8.00 -2.67 3.57
CA GLN A 40 7.63 -3.79 4.44
C GLN A 40 7.60 -5.11 3.67
N GLU A 41 6.94 -5.13 2.50
CA GLU A 41 6.81 -6.32 1.65
C GLU A 41 8.13 -6.76 1.01
N LEU A 42 9.04 -5.82 0.75
CA LEU A 42 10.39 -6.15 0.32
C LEU A 42 11.15 -6.91 1.42
N GLY A 43 10.81 -6.72 2.69
CA GLY A 43 11.38 -7.48 3.81
C GLY A 43 12.87 -7.21 4.09
N GLN A 44 13.48 -6.23 3.42
CA GLN A 44 14.91 -5.93 3.53
C GLN A 44 15.26 -4.84 4.55
N GLY A 45 14.26 -4.34 5.28
CA GLY A 45 14.41 -3.27 6.26
C GLY A 45 14.72 -1.90 5.64
N ALA A 46 15.07 -0.94 6.50
CA ALA A 46 15.35 0.43 6.09
C ALA A 46 16.68 0.52 5.33
N LYS A 47 16.60 0.75 4.02
CA LYS A 47 17.75 1.01 3.14
C LYS A 47 17.57 2.35 2.41
N ARG A 48 18.67 2.88 1.89
CA ARG A 48 18.60 4.02 0.96
C ARG A 48 18.20 3.50 -0.42
N PHE A 49 16.95 3.76 -0.80
CA PHE A 49 16.44 3.43 -2.13
C PHE A 49 16.71 4.56 -3.12
N SER A 50 17.10 4.20 -4.35
CA SER A 50 17.19 5.11 -5.49
C SER A 50 15.82 5.70 -5.85
N LYS A 51 15.79 6.70 -6.74
CA LYS A 51 14.51 7.27 -7.22
C LYS A 51 13.64 6.21 -7.90
N GLU A 52 14.25 5.36 -8.73
CA GLU A 52 13.57 4.27 -9.44
C GLU A 52 13.07 3.21 -8.46
N GLN A 53 13.92 2.76 -7.52
CA GLN A 53 13.53 1.80 -6.49
C GLN A 53 12.37 2.29 -5.63
N LYS A 54 12.26 3.60 -5.37
CA LYS A 54 11.10 4.16 -4.67
C LYS A 54 9.82 4.01 -5.50
N GLN A 55 9.89 4.17 -6.82
CA GLN A 55 8.76 3.94 -7.71
C GLN A 55 8.37 2.47 -7.74
N ASP A 56 9.35 1.58 -7.80
CA ASP A 56 9.13 0.13 -7.76
C ASP A 56 8.50 -0.30 -6.43
N LEU A 57 8.94 0.27 -5.31
CA LEU A 57 8.35 0.00 -3.99
C LEU A 57 6.90 0.50 -3.89
N MET A 58 6.58 1.67 -4.44
CA MET A 58 5.19 2.10 -4.53
C MET A 58 4.35 1.14 -5.38
N HIS A 59 4.91 0.62 -6.47
CA HIS A 59 4.24 -0.38 -7.31
C HIS A 59 3.99 -1.68 -6.54
N ILE A 60 4.98 -2.19 -5.82
CA ILE A 60 4.84 -3.34 -4.91
C ILE A 60 3.73 -3.09 -3.89
N GLY A 61 3.70 -1.91 -3.27
CA GLY A 61 2.64 -1.52 -2.33
C GLY A 61 1.25 -1.59 -2.95
N ILE A 62 1.09 -1.05 -4.17
CA ILE A 62 -0.18 -1.12 -4.92
C ILE A 62 -0.57 -2.56 -5.21
N CYS A 63 0.35 -3.35 -5.75
CA CYS A 63 0.10 -4.75 -6.07
C CYS A 63 -0.27 -5.54 -4.81
N LYS A 64 0.43 -5.31 -3.68
CA LYS A 64 0.13 -5.96 -2.41
C LYS A 64 -1.27 -5.63 -1.93
N VAL A 65 -1.64 -4.35 -1.81
CA VAL A 65 -2.96 -4.00 -1.26
C VAL A 65 -4.08 -4.48 -2.18
N LEU A 66 -3.89 -4.43 -3.50
CA LEU A 66 -4.87 -4.94 -4.46
C LEU A 66 -4.90 -6.47 -4.56
N SER A 67 -3.86 -7.17 -4.10
CA SER A 67 -3.86 -8.63 -4.00
C SER A 67 -4.87 -9.16 -2.98
N LEU A 68 -5.22 -8.35 -1.97
CA LEU A 68 -6.27 -8.67 -0.98
C LEU A 68 -7.64 -8.92 -1.64
N SER A 69 -7.91 -8.28 -2.79
CA SER A 69 -9.13 -8.47 -3.58
C SER A 69 -8.90 -9.30 -4.85
N SER A 70 -7.81 -10.08 -4.87
CA SER A 70 -7.39 -10.95 -5.98
C SER A 70 -7.17 -10.22 -7.31
N TYR A 71 -6.87 -8.92 -7.29
CA TYR A 71 -6.50 -8.20 -8.52
C TYR A 71 -5.09 -8.57 -8.97
N TYR A 72 -4.20 -8.73 -8.01
CA TYR A 72 -2.83 -9.16 -8.22
C TYR A 72 -2.56 -10.45 -7.44
N SER A 73 -1.67 -11.28 -7.97
CA SER A 73 -1.09 -12.43 -7.29
C SER A 73 0.42 -12.27 -7.26
N LEU A 74 1.07 -12.75 -6.20
CA LEU A 74 2.53 -12.85 -6.18
C LEU A 74 2.93 -13.97 -7.14
N GLU A 75 3.67 -13.63 -8.20
CA GLU A 75 4.09 -14.60 -9.21
C GLU A 75 5.43 -15.25 -8.83
N TYR A 76 6.42 -14.42 -8.48
CA TYR A 76 7.72 -14.87 -8.01
C TYR A 76 8.44 -13.76 -7.24
N THR A 77 9.56 -14.11 -6.61
CA THR A 77 10.52 -13.16 -6.06
C THR A 77 11.83 -13.34 -6.80
N ASP A 78 12.42 -12.25 -7.27
CA ASP A 78 13.67 -12.33 -8.02
C ASP A 78 14.88 -12.60 -7.11
N LYS A 79 16.06 -12.71 -7.73
CA LYS A 79 17.32 -13.00 -7.03
C LYS A 79 17.75 -11.88 -6.08
N ASP A 80 17.29 -10.67 -6.31
CA ASP A 80 17.57 -9.49 -5.49
C ASP A 80 16.52 -9.32 -4.38
N GLY A 81 15.55 -10.24 -4.29
CA GLY A 81 14.52 -10.28 -3.26
C GLY A 81 13.29 -9.43 -3.56
N TRP A 82 13.13 -8.93 -4.80
CA TRP A 82 11.99 -8.10 -5.17
C TRP A 82 10.78 -8.96 -5.55
N PRO A 83 9.61 -8.74 -4.93
CA PRO A 83 8.39 -9.46 -5.28
C PRO A 83 7.80 -8.92 -6.59
N HIS A 84 7.53 -9.82 -7.52
CA HIS A 84 6.89 -9.54 -8.80
C HIS A 84 5.46 -10.06 -8.78
N TYR A 85 4.54 -9.18 -9.14
CA TYR A 85 3.11 -9.46 -9.10
C TYR A 85 2.54 -9.55 -10.50
N LYS A 86 1.61 -10.48 -10.69
CA LYS A 86 0.85 -10.64 -11.92
C LYS A 86 -0.55 -10.08 -11.75
N LEU A 87 -1.02 -9.36 -12.77
CA LEU A 87 -2.41 -8.91 -12.83
C LEU A 87 -3.31 -10.10 -13.20
N GLU A 88 -4.16 -10.53 -12.28
CA GLU A 88 -5.09 -11.66 -12.47
C GLU A 88 -6.43 -11.22 -13.05
N ARG A 89 -6.82 -9.97 -12.82
CA ARG A 89 -8.07 -9.38 -13.32
C ARG A 89 -7.93 -7.90 -13.62
N ALA A 90 -8.70 -7.43 -14.59
CA ALA A 90 -8.76 -6.02 -14.89
C ALA A 90 -9.25 -5.21 -13.67
N LEU A 91 -8.58 -4.09 -13.41
CA LEU A 91 -9.03 -3.14 -12.40
C LEU A 91 -10.35 -2.49 -12.86
N PRO A 92 -11.26 -2.18 -11.92
CA PRO A 92 -12.51 -1.52 -12.26
C PRO A 92 -12.21 -0.17 -12.93
N PRO A 93 -12.92 0.18 -14.03
CA PRO A 93 -12.76 1.48 -14.65
C PRO A 93 -13.20 2.58 -13.69
N GLY A 94 -12.44 3.67 -13.64
CA GLY A 94 -12.72 4.78 -12.73
C GLY A 94 -11.92 6.01 -13.09
N ASN A 95 -12.38 7.17 -12.59
CA ASN A 95 -11.57 8.38 -12.60
C ASN A 95 -10.52 8.33 -11.48
N LEU A 96 -9.59 9.28 -11.47
CA LEU A 96 -8.51 9.34 -10.49
C LEU A 96 -9.01 9.28 -9.04
N LEU A 97 -10.10 9.99 -8.73
CA LEU A 97 -10.71 9.99 -7.38
C LEU A 97 -11.21 8.60 -6.97
N LYS A 98 -11.85 7.85 -7.87
CA LYS A 98 -12.31 6.49 -7.58
C LYS A 98 -11.14 5.53 -7.39
N GLN A 99 -10.08 5.68 -8.17
CA GLN A 99 -8.87 4.86 -8.04
C GLN A 99 -8.16 5.15 -6.71
N GLU A 100 -8.05 6.42 -6.31
CA GLU A 100 -7.48 6.80 -5.02
C GLU A 100 -8.30 6.25 -3.86
N ALA A 101 -9.63 6.39 -3.89
CA ALA A 101 -10.51 5.85 -2.87
C ALA A 101 -10.40 4.31 -2.78
N LEU A 102 -10.32 3.62 -3.93
CA LEU A 102 -10.09 2.17 -3.98
C LEU A 102 -8.80 1.78 -3.27
N LEU A 103 -7.71 2.47 -3.55
CA LEU A 103 -6.41 2.21 -2.93
C LEU A 103 -6.44 2.52 -1.44
N LYS A 104 -6.99 3.66 -0.99
CA LYS A 104 -7.13 3.99 0.43
C LYS A 104 -7.89 2.90 1.19
N MET A 105 -8.99 2.40 0.64
CA MET A 105 -9.76 1.30 1.24
C MET A 105 -8.91 0.04 1.43
N HIS A 106 -8.16 -0.37 0.40
CA HIS A 106 -7.32 -1.57 0.48
C HIS A 106 -6.09 -1.37 1.37
N VAL A 107 -5.55 -0.16 1.45
CA VAL A 107 -4.47 0.18 2.37
C VAL A 107 -4.95 0.06 3.81
N ILE A 108 -6.12 0.61 4.15
CA ILE A 108 -6.71 0.46 5.49
C ILE A 108 -6.91 -1.02 5.82
N GLU A 109 -7.45 -1.79 4.87
CA GLU A 109 -7.63 -3.23 5.04
C GLU A 109 -6.31 -3.99 5.24
N TYR A 110 -5.26 -3.59 4.53
CA TYR A 110 -3.92 -4.15 4.71
C TYR A 110 -3.41 -3.98 6.14
N PHE A 111 -3.57 -2.79 6.73
CA PHE A 111 -3.13 -2.53 8.10
C PHE A 111 -4.02 -3.16 9.18
N LYS A 112 -5.29 -3.48 8.86
CA LYS A 112 -6.16 -4.24 9.78
C LYS A 112 -5.78 -5.70 9.89
N ASN A 113 -5.24 -6.28 8.82
CA ASN A 113 -4.84 -7.68 8.75
C ASN A 113 -3.34 -7.90 9.06
N LEU A 114 -2.63 -6.84 9.48
CA LEU A 114 -1.22 -6.88 9.86
C LEU A 114 -1.06 -7.32 11.32
#